data_AF-A0A1Z4R345-F1
#
_entry.id   AF-A0A1Z4R345-F1
#
_cell.length_a   1.000
_cell.length_b   1.000
_cell.length_c   1.000
_cell.angle_alpha   90.00
_cell.angle_beta   90.00
_cell.angle_gamma   90.00
#
_symmetry.space_group_name_H-M   'P 1'
#
loop_
_entity.id
_entity.type
_entity.pdbx_description
1 polymer ?
#
loop_
_entity_poly.entity_id
_entity_poly.type
_entity_poly.pdbx_seq_one_letter_code
_entity_poly.pdbx_strand_id
1 'polypeptide(L)'
;MTFIDGFSRQETIALGGTTSNRLQYLERTGLIIPKRYGNTRKPTVIYSWEHVLEIRAIKNLRREISLQTVRRIINFLDREGFEEKLRDKKLIVLDDEVYWIMSDWSDFPKVMKVADKRNRNIGQYMLITIPSLCEVVNEVWQAAEESEVIDFESFKQRAKVKPQKVMC
;
A
#
# COMPACT_ATOMS: atom_id res chain seq x y z
N MET A 1 -29.04 7.11 9.11
CA MET A 1 -28.49 6.50 7.89
C MET A 1 -27.64 5.32 8.31
N THR A 2 -27.88 4.14 7.75
CA THR A 2 -27.05 2.95 7.97
C THR A 2 -25.73 3.16 7.23
N PHE A 3 -24.66 3.45 7.97
CA PHE A 3 -23.34 3.63 7.39
C PHE A 3 -22.84 2.29 6.85
N ILE A 4 -22.58 2.23 5.55
CA ILE A 4 -21.82 1.13 4.97
C ILE A 4 -20.36 1.38 5.41
N ASP A 5 -19.84 0.50 6.27
CA ASP A 5 -18.44 0.51 6.71
C ASP A 5 -17.53 0.08 5.54
N GLY A 6 -17.20 1.05 4.69
CA GLY A 6 -16.26 0.89 3.58
C GLY A 6 -16.56 1.73 2.34
N PHE A 7 -15.86 1.42 1.26
CA PHE A 7 -15.78 2.18 0.03
C PHE A 7 -16.28 1.35 -1.14
N SER A 8 -16.97 1.98 -2.09
CA SER A 8 -17.31 1.37 -3.37
C SER A 8 -16.07 1.12 -4.22
N ARG A 9 -16.23 0.40 -5.33
CA ARG A 9 -15.14 0.18 -6.29
C ARG A 9 -14.56 1.49 -6.83
N GLN A 10 -15.40 2.46 -7.19
CA GLN A 10 -14.95 3.74 -7.75
C GLN A 10 -14.19 4.56 -6.72
N GLU A 11 -14.73 4.64 -5.49
CA GLU A 11 -14.06 5.31 -4.38
C GLU A 11 -12.70 4.65 -4.08
N THR A 12 -12.64 3.31 -4.08
CA THR A 12 -11.40 2.55 -3.84
C THR A 12 -10.35 2.80 -4.92
N ILE A 13 -10.76 2.92 -6.17
CA ILE A 13 -9.87 3.26 -7.29
C ILE A 13 -9.26 4.65 -7.09
N ALA A 14 -10.09 5.64 -6.75
CA ALA A 14 -9.67 7.01 -6.49
C ALA A 14 -8.71 7.08 -5.28
N LEU A 15 -9.16 6.59 -4.12
CA LEU A 15 -8.39 6.63 -2.86
C LEU A 15 -7.11 5.79 -2.93
N GLY A 16 -7.19 4.58 -3.49
CA GLY A 16 -6.03 3.71 -3.67
C GLY A 16 -5.05 4.18 -4.74
N GLY A 17 -5.44 5.15 -5.58
CA GLY A 17 -4.63 5.62 -6.71
C GLY A 17 -4.27 4.48 -7.67
N THR A 18 -5.23 3.61 -7.96
CA THR A 18 -5.06 2.40 -8.77
C THR A 18 -5.96 2.43 -10.00
N THR A 19 -5.93 1.39 -10.83
CA THR A 19 -6.86 1.23 -11.97
C THR A 19 -7.81 0.07 -11.73
N SER A 20 -8.95 0.05 -12.44
CA SER A 20 -9.91 -1.07 -12.33
C SER A 20 -9.26 -2.43 -12.63
N ASN A 21 -8.37 -2.50 -13.63
CA ASN A 21 -7.65 -3.73 -13.98
C ASN A 21 -6.69 -4.16 -12.87
N ARG A 22 -5.97 -3.21 -12.25
CA ARG A 22 -5.09 -3.52 -11.12
C ARG A 22 -5.90 -3.99 -9.91
N LEU A 23 -7.00 -3.32 -9.59
CA LEU A 23 -7.88 -3.71 -8.49
C LEU A 23 -8.47 -5.11 -8.71
N GLN A 24 -8.95 -5.41 -9.91
CA GLN A 24 -9.44 -6.75 -10.26
C GLN A 24 -8.35 -7.81 -10.14
N TYR A 25 -7.12 -7.48 -10.54
CA TYR A 25 -5.97 -8.36 -10.38
C TYR A 25 -5.69 -8.66 -8.90
N LEU A 26 -5.67 -7.64 -8.03
CA LEU A 26 -5.47 -7.81 -6.59
C LEU A 26 -6.57 -8.65 -5.94
N GLU A 27 -7.82 -8.50 -6.39
CA GLU A 27 -8.94 -9.37 -5.98
C GLU A 27 -8.72 -10.82 -6.40
N ARG A 28 -8.34 -11.04 -7.66
CA ARG A 28 -8.14 -12.38 -8.21
C ARG A 28 -6.99 -13.12 -7.53
N THR A 29 -5.98 -12.41 -7.06
CA THR A 29 -4.87 -13.02 -6.31
C THR A 29 -5.14 -13.18 -4.83
N GLY A 30 -6.31 -12.79 -4.32
CA GLY A 30 -6.64 -12.88 -2.90
C GLY A 30 -5.97 -11.82 -2.01
N LEU A 31 -5.19 -10.90 -2.59
CA LEU A 31 -4.53 -9.82 -1.82
C LEU A 31 -5.53 -8.81 -1.28
N ILE A 32 -6.66 -8.66 -1.97
CA ILE A 32 -7.77 -7.82 -1.55
C ILE A 32 -9.03 -8.66 -1.63
N ILE A 33 -9.70 -8.88 -0.49
CA ILE A 33 -10.92 -9.69 -0.44
C ILE A 33 -12.09 -8.79 -0.01
N PRO A 34 -12.77 -8.11 -0.95
CA PRO A 34 -13.84 -7.19 -0.60
C PRO A 34 -15.07 -7.93 -0.07
N LYS A 35 -15.87 -7.23 0.74
CA LYS A 35 -17.17 -7.73 1.19
C LYS A 35 -18.18 -7.59 0.06
N ARG A 36 -18.98 -8.63 -0.16
CA ARG A 36 -20.01 -8.67 -1.21
C ARG A 36 -21.39 -8.85 -0.56
N TYR A 37 -22.31 -7.97 -0.89
CA TYR A 37 -23.67 -7.95 -0.34
C TYR A 37 -24.72 -8.07 -1.45
N GLY A 38 -25.89 -8.62 -1.11
CA GLY A 38 -27.03 -8.71 -2.03
C GLY A 38 -26.93 -9.88 -3.01
N ASN A 39 -27.51 -9.71 -4.20
CA ASN A 39 -27.70 -10.77 -5.20
C ASN A 39 -26.37 -11.26 -5.78
N THR A 40 -26.18 -12.58 -5.88
CA THR A 40 -25.00 -13.23 -6.46
C THR A 40 -24.68 -12.81 -7.90
N ARG A 41 -25.66 -12.40 -8.71
CA ARG A 41 -25.43 -11.93 -10.09
C ARG A 41 -24.88 -10.51 -10.19
N LYS A 42 -25.23 -9.62 -9.25
CA LYS A 42 -24.79 -8.22 -9.21
C LYS A 42 -24.62 -7.79 -7.74
N PRO A 43 -23.60 -8.31 -7.05
CA PRO A 43 -23.40 -7.98 -5.65
C PRO A 43 -22.90 -6.55 -5.50
N THR A 44 -23.33 -5.87 -4.45
CA THR A 44 -22.70 -4.65 -3.98
C THR A 44 -21.34 -5.00 -3.38
N VAL A 45 -20.26 -4.45 -3.93
CA VAL A 45 -18.88 -4.74 -3.53
C VAL A 45 -18.34 -3.57 -2.71
N ILE A 46 -17.94 -3.85 -1.47
CA ILE A 46 -17.45 -2.88 -0.51
C ILE A 46 -16.03 -3.26 -0.06
N TYR A 47 -15.12 -2.30 -0.13
CA TYR A 47 -13.73 -2.42 0.30
C TYR A 47 -13.56 -1.70 1.63
N SER A 48 -12.87 -2.30 2.59
CA SER A 48 -12.64 -1.64 3.86
C SER A 48 -11.51 -0.61 3.76
N TRP A 49 -11.36 0.22 4.80
CA TRP A 49 -10.24 1.15 4.96
C TRP A 49 -8.88 0.46 4.79
N GLU A 50 -8.75 -0.72 5.38
CA GLU A 50 -7.56 -1.55 5.33
C GLU A 50 -7.20 -1.98 3.89
N HIS A 51 -8.19 -2.25 3.04
CA HIS A 51 -7.95 -2.55 1.62
C HIS A 51 -7.42 -1.33 0.87
N VAL A 52 -7.95 -0.13 1.14
CA VAL A 52 -7.49 1.11 0.51
C VAL A 52 -6.01 1.36 0.83
N LEU A 53 -5.62 1.19 2.10
CA LEU A 53 -4.24 1.34 2.54
C LEU A 53 -3.31 0.30 1.90
N GLU A 54 -3.75 -0.96 1.83
CA GLU A 54 -2.96 -2.03 1.19
C GLU A 54 -2.74 -1.78 -0.30
N ILE A 55 -3.78 -1.34 -1.03
CA ILE A 55 -3.68 -0.98 -2.45
C ILE A 55 -2.66 0.14 -2.64
N ARG A 56 -2.68 1.15 -1.77
CA ARG A 56 -1.78 2.31 -1.84
C ARG A 56 -0.33 1.92 -1.50
N ALA A 57 -0.12 1.07 -0.50
CA ALA A 57 1.19 0.52 -0.17
C ALA A 57 1.78 -0.27 -1.36
N ILE A 58 0.98 -1.15 -1.98
CA ILE A 58 1.39 -1.89 -3.17
C ILE A 58 1.67 -0.96 -4.34
N LYS A 59 0.87 0.09 -4.54
CA LYS A 59 1.11 1.10 -5.59
C LYS A 59 2.47 1.77 -5.40
N ASN A 60 2.79 2.18 -4.18
CA ASN A 60 4.03 2.88 -3.85
C ASN A 60 5.24 1.95 -3.99
N LEU A 61 5.16 0.73 -3.46
CA LEU A 61 6.18 -0.31 -3.67
C LEU A 61 6.45 -0.59 -5.16
N ARG A 62 5.40 -0.60 -5.99
CA ARG A 62 5.51 -0.85 -7.43
C ARG A 62 6.10 0.29 -8.26
N ARG A 63 6.40 1.45 -7.66
CA ARG A 63 7.21 2.49 -8.31
C ARG A 63 8.67 2.04 -8.42
N GLU A 64 9.11 1.25 -7.45
CA GLU A 64 10.50 0.84 -7.30
C GLU A 64 10.75 -0.59 -7.77
N ILE A 65 9.75 -1.48 -7.60
CA ILE A 65 9.91 -2.91 -7.95
C ILE A 65 8.84 -3.46 -8.89
N SER A 66 9.19 -4.54 -9.59
CA SER A 66 8.28 -5.25 -10.49
C SER A 66 7.12 -5.91 -9.74
N LEU A 67 6.01 -6.17 -10.44
CA LEU A 67 4.90 -6.95 -9.88
C LEU A 67 5.31 -8.38 -9.49
N GLN A 68 6.27 -8.96 -10.21
CA GLN A 68 6.78 -10.30 -9.89
C GLN A 68 7.54 -10.28 -8.56
N THR A 69 8.33 -9.25 -8.31
CA THR A 69 9.01 -9.05 -7.02
C THR A 69 8.01 -8.90 -5.89
N VAL A 70 6.93 -8.12 -6.08
CA VAL A 70 5.82 -8.03 -5.10
C VAL A 70 5.24 -9.40 -4.78
N ARG A 71 4.96 -10.23 -5.80
CA ARG A 71 4.46 -11.60 -5.60
C ARG A 71 5.45 -12.47 -4.82
N ARG A 72 6.75 -12.34 -5.10
CA ARG A 72 7.79 -13.09 -4.37
C ARG A 72 7.81 -12.70 -2.88
N ILE A 73 7.62 -11.42 -2.57
CA ILE A 73 7.53 -10.94 -1.17
C ILE A 73 6.32 -11.58 -0.49
N ILE A 74 5.13 -11.50 -1.09
CA ILE A 74 3.91 -12.09 -0.54
C ILE A 74 4.07 -13.59 -0.31
N ASN A 75 4.54 -14.33 -1.31
CA ASN A 75 4.73 -15.77 -1.21
C ASN A 75 5.77 -16.15 -0.15
N PHE A 76 6.81 -15.32 0.04
CA PHE A 76 7.77 -15.50 1.12
C PHE A 76 7.08 -15.31 2.48
N LEU A 77 6.31 -14.23 2.65
CA LEU A 77 5.61 -13.96 3.91
C LEU A 77 4.65 -15.09 4.29
N ASP A 78 3.82 -15.55 3.35
CA ASP A 78 2.91 -16.67 3.55
C ASP A 78 3.67 -17.95 3.95
N ARG A 79 4.71 -18.32 3.19
CA ARG A 79 5.50 -19.53 3.45
C ARG A 79 6.18 -19.52 4.82
N GLU A 80 6.66 -18.38 5.28
CA GLU A 80 7.31 -18.24 6.58
C GLU A 80 6.30 -17.98 7.73
N GLY A 81 4.98 -17.97 7.45
CA GLY A 81 3.93 -17.80 8.46
C GLY A 81 3.70 -16.35 8.91
N PHE A 82 4.18 -15.37 8.15
CA PHE A 82 3.92 -13.95 8.39
C PHE A 82 2.65 -13.48 7.69
N GLU A 83 2.04 -12.42 8.22
CA GLU A 83 0.93 -11.76 7.53
C GLU A 83 1.40 -11.16 6.20
N GLU A 84 0.70 -11.48 5.11
CA GLU A 84 1.03 -11.10 3.72
C GLU A 84 0.86 -9.59 3.43
N LYS A 85 0.18 -8.86 4.31
CA LYS A 85 -0.15 -7.44 4.13
C LYS A 85 1.12 -6.59 4.18
N LEU A 86 1.32 -5.75 3.17
CA LEU A 86 2.53 -4.95 3.01
C LEU A 86 2.41 -3.58 3.68
N ARG A 87 1.19 -3.04 3.86
CA ARG A 87 0.97 -1.69 4.43
C ARG A 87 1.56 -1.49 5.83
N ASP A 88 1.66 -2.57 6.61
CA ASP A 88 2.10 -2.54 8.00
C ASP A 88 3.60 -2.85 8.13
N LYS A 89 4.30 -3.02 6.99
CA LYS A 89 5.72 -3.39 6.93
C LYS A 89 6.59 -2.24 6.43
N LYS A 90 7.72 -2.03 7.10
CA LYS A 90 8.77 -1.10 6.65
C LYS A 90 9.67 -1.82 5.67
N LEU A 91 9.43 -1.58 4.39
CA LEU A 91 10.18 -2.17 3.30
C LEU A 91 11.18 -1.15 2.73
N ILE A 92 12.37 -1.60 2.38
CA ILE A 92 13.41 -0.81 1.71
C ILE A 92 13.78 -1.52 0.41
N VAL A 93 13.93 -0.76 -0.66
CA VAL A 93 14.40 -1.26 -1.95
C VAL A 93 15.82 -0.76 -2.19
N LEU A 94 16.71 -1.68 -2.55
CA LEU A 94 18.06 -1.36 -3.01
C LEU A 94 18.32 -2.14 -4.30
N ASP A 95 18.44 -1.43 -5.41
CA ASP A 95 18.49 -2.01 -6.75
C ASP A 95 17.28 -2.96 -6.99
N ASP A 96 17.50 -4.28 -7.01
CA ASP A 96 16.45 -5.30 -7.19
C ASP A 96 16.13 -6.10 -5.90
N GLU A 97 16.73 -5.70 -4.78
CA GLU A 97 16.57 -6.37 -3.48
C GLU A 97 15.59 -5.62 -2.58
N VAL A 98 14.83 -6.38 -1.79
CA VAL A 98 13.83 -5.82 -0.87
C VAL A 98 14.07 -6.34 0.54
N TYR A 99 14.25 -5.41 1.47
CA TYR A 99 14.51 -5.68 2.87
C TYR A 99 13.27 -5.32 3.69
N TRP A 100 12.80 -6.22 4.56
CA TRP A 100 11.82 -5.92 5.58
C TRP A 100 12.52 -5.64 6.90
N ILE A 101 12.38 -4.42 7.42
CA ILE A 101 12.94 -4.03 8.70
C ILE A 101 11.99 -4.43 9.82
N MET A 102 12.43 -5.42 10.59
CA MET A 102 11.73 -5.94 11.76
C MET A 102 12.32 -5.23 13.00
N SER A 103 11.62 -4.22 13.53
CA SER A 103 11.93 -3.46 14.78
C SER A 103 12.60 -2.07 14.62
N ASP A 104 12.75 -1.38 15.75
CA ASP A 104 12.84 0.06 15.99
C ASP A 104 14.02 0.80 15.34
N TRP A 105 13.78 2.08 15.08
CA TRP A 105 14.57 2.98 14.21
C TRP A 105 16.00 3.27 14.71
N SER A 106 16.40 2.65 15.80
CA SER A 106 17.66 2.85 16.52
C SER A 106 18.87 2.34 15.73
N ASP A 107 18.73 1.20 15.04
CA ASP A 107 19.84 0.49 14.40
C ASP A 107 19.60 0.30 12.89
N PHE A 108 19.23 1.38 12.20
CA PHE A 108 19.09 1.32 10.75
C PHE A 108 20.45 1.00 10.09
N PRO A 109 20.59 -0.10 9.33
CA PRO A 109 21.82 -0.40 8.64
C PRO A 109 22.04 0.65 7.55
N LYS A 110 23.03 1.54 7.75
CA LYS A 110 23.45 2.48 6.72
C LYS A 110 24.13 1.69 5.61
N VAL A 111 23.45 1.51 4.48
CA VAL A 111 24.01 0.83 3.32
C VAL A 111 24.67 1.85 2.39
N MET A 112 25.97 1.66 2.12
CA MET A 112 26.74 2.48 1.18
C MET A 112 27.11 1.64 -0.03
N LYS A 113 26.89 2.19 -1.22
CA LYS A 113 27.31 1.54 -2.46
C LYS A 113 28.82 1.66 -2.63
N VAL A 114 29.54 0.54 -2.51
CA VAL A 114 31.02 0.53 -2.60
C VAL A 114 31.54 0.05 -3.97
N ALA A 115 30.72 -0.67 -4.74
CA ALA A 115 31.08 -1.14 -6.07
C ALA A 115 29.82 -1.27 -6.95
N ASP A 116 29.99 -1.07 -8.26
CA ASP A 116 28.95 -1.21 -9.27
C ASP A 116 29.59 -1.61 -10.60
N LYS A 117 28.96 -2.49 -11.39
CA LYS A 117 29.49 -2.88 -12.72
C LYS A 117 29.65 -1.70 -13.67
N ARG A 118 28.85 -0.63 -13.49
CA ARG A 118 28.87 0.58 -14.31
C ARG A 118 29.52 1.77 -13.61
N ASN A 119 30.13 1.55 -12.44
CA ASN A 119 30.77 2.57 -11.61
C ASN A 119 29.84 3.75 -11.25
N ARG A 120 28.52 3.53 -11.12
CA ARG A 120 27.54 4.57 -10.83
C ARG A 120 27.17 4.62 -9.35
N ASN A 121 27.04 5.83 -8.82
CA ASN A 121 26.57 6.13 -7.46
C ASN A 121 27.43 5.49 -6.36
N ILE A 122 28.73 5.25 -6.61
CA ILE A 122 29.68 4.77 -5.60
C ILE A 122 29.88 5.87 -4.55
N GLY A 123 29.96 5.48 -3.28
CA GLY A 123 30.10 6.38 -2.13
C GLY A 123 28.79 7.07 -1.70
N GLN A 124 27.68 6.79 -2.40
CA GLN A 124 26.36 7.30 -2.02
C GLN A 124 25.65 6.32 -1.08
N TYR A 125 24.94 6.87 -0.09
CA TYR A 125 23.94 6.11 0.65
C TYR A 125 22.74 5.89 -0.27
N MET A 126 22.46 4.62 -0.58
CA MET A 126 21.34 4.25 -1.43
C MET A 126 20.25 3.68 -0.53
N LEU A 127 19.23 4.48 -0.24
CA LEU A 127 18.07 4.03 0.52
C LEU A 127 16.82 4.54 -0.16
N ILE A 128 16.11 3.64 -0.85
CA ILE A 128 14.76 3.92 -1.32
C ILE A 128 13.81 3.37 -0.27
N THR A 129 13.31 4.27 0.57
CA THR A 129 12.30 3.94 1.59
C THR A 129 10.93 3.92 0.95
N ILE A 130 10.18 2.84 1.14
CA ILE A 130 8.77 2.82 0.78
C ILE A 130 7.99 3.63 1.83
N PRO A 131 6.99 4.43 1.42
CA PRO A 131 6.19 5.20 2.35
C PRO A 131 5.67 4.34 3.50
N SER A 132 5.90 4.81 4.72
CA SER A 132 5.37 4.26 5.95
C SER A 132 3.83 4.26 5.96
N LEU A 133 3.24 3.48 6.86
CA LEU A 133 1.78 3.47 7.04
C LEU A 133 1.21 4.88 7.28
N CYS A 134 1.92 5.73 8.03
CA CYS A 134 1.51 7.11 8.29
C CYS A 134 1.47 7.94 6.99
N GLU A 135 2.50 7.84 6.16
CA GLU A 135 2.54 8.51 4.87
C GLU A 135 1.46 7.97 3.93
N VAL A 136 1.23 6.66 3.91
CA VAL A 136 0.14 6.04 3.15
C VAL A 136 -1.23 6.55 3.60
N VAL A 137 -1.46 6.70 4.91
CA VAL A 137 -2.69 7.32 5.45
C VAL A 137 -2.81 8.77 4.95
N ASN A 138 -1.77 9.58 5.10
CA ASN A 138 -1.79 10.99 4.67
C ASN A 138 -2.08 11.12 3.16
N GLU A 139 -1.47 10.27 2.34
CA GLU A 139 -1.72 10.21 0.90
C GLU A 139 -3.17 9.86 0.54
N VAL A 140 -3.82 8.97 1.30
CA VAL A 140 -5.23 8.59 1.08
C VAL A 140 -6.15 9.74 1.47
N TRP A 141 -5.85 10.45 2.56
CA TRP A 141 -6.60 11.64 2.97
C TRP A 141 -6.49 12.77 1.95
N GLN A 142 -5.28 13.04 1.43
CA GLN A 142 -5.08 14.00 0.36
C GLN A 142 -5.87 13.59 -0.91
N ALA A 143 -5.81 12.31 -1.29
CA ALA A 143 -6.57 11.82 -2.44
C ALA A 143 -8.10 11.93 -2.25
N ALA A 144 -8.60 11.88 -1.02
CA ALA A 144 -10.01 12.09 -0.72
C ALA A 144 -10.41 13.56 -0.87
N GLU A 145 -9.58 14.48 -0.39
CA GLU A 145 -9.81 15.93 -0.45
C GLU A 145 -9.79 16.46 -1.89
N GLU A 146 -8.92 15.90 -2.73
CA GLU A 146 -8.75 16.32 -4.14
C GLU A 146 -9.73 15.62 -5.10
N SER A 147 -10.55 14.65 -4.65
CA SER A 147 -11.35 13.82 -5.55
C SER A 147 -12.78 14.32 -5.74
N GLU A 148 -13.20 14.43 -7.01
CA GLU A 148 -14.59 14.70 -7.39
C GLU A 148 -15.55 13.53 -7.13
N VAL A 149 -15.01 12.33 -6.89
CA VAL A 149 -15.80 11.09 -6.69
C VAL A 149 -16.08 10.83 -5.20
N ILE A 150 -15.26 11.41 -4.32
CA ILE A 150 -15.33 11.18 -2.88
C ILE A 150 -16.12 12.32 -2.23
N ASP A 151 -17.23 11.98 -1.56
CA ASP A 151 -17.83 12.90 -0.60
C ASP A 151 -16.95 12.96 0.66
N PHE A 152 -16.29 14.11 0.88
CA PHE A 152 -15.25 14.23 1.90
C PHE A 152 -15.78 14.09 3.33
N GLU A 153 -16.99 14.56 3.62
CA GLU A 153 -17.60 14.43 4.95
C GLU A 153 -17.97 12.96 5.26
N SER A 154 -18.56 12.25 4.31
CA SER A 154 -18.78 10.80 4.41
C SER A 154 -17.47 10.02 4.52
N PHE A 155 -16.42 10.45 3.81
CA PHE A 155 -15.10 9.84 3.91
C PHE A 155 -14.51 9.95 5.33
N LYS A 156 -14.56 11.13 5.96
CA LYS A 156 -14.05 11.34 7.33
C LYS A 156 -14.65 10.39 8.36
N GLN A 157 -15.90 9.98 8.15
CA GLN A 157 -16.61 9.07 9.05
C GLN A 157 -16.25 7.60 8.83
N ARG A 158 -15.83 7.24 7.60
CA ARG A 158 -15.44 5.87 7.21
C ARG A 158 -13.94 5.61 7.32
N ALA A 159 -13.11 6.66 7.29
CA ALA A 159 -11.69 6.57 7.54
C ALA A 159 -11.44 6.23 9.01
N LYS A 160 -10.79 5.08 9.27
CA LYS A 160 -10.56 4.60 10.64
C LYS A 160 -9.36 5.25 11.33
N VAL A 161 -8.48 5.91 10.57
CA VAL A 161 -7.25 6.54 11.05
C VAL A 161 -7.15 7.94 10.48
N LYS A 162 -6.87 8.92 11.35
CA LYS A 162 -6.66 10.33 10.98
C LYS A 162 -5.22 10.57 10.52
N PRO A 163 -4.98 11.58 9.66
CA PRO A 163 -3.63 11.94 9.26
C PRO A 163 -2.87 12.46 10.46
N GLN A 164 -1.58 12.14 10.53
CA GLN A 164 -0.67 12.65 11.55
C GLN A 164 0.40 13.51 10.87
N LYS A 165 0.89 14.53 11.59
CA LYS A 165 2.09 15.25 11.16
C LYS A 165 3.23 14.23 11.08
N VAL A 166 3.80 14.08 9.89
CA VAL A 166 5.06 13.36 9.71
C VAL A 166 6.10 14.13 10.52
N MET A 167 6.64 13.53 11.58
CA MET A 167 7.87 14.05 12.19
C MET A 167 8.99 13.69 11.21
N CYS A 168 9.50 14.71 10.52
CA CYS A 168 10.68 14.64 9.68
C CYS A 168 11.93 14.33 10.52
#